data_AF-A0A261RFD7-F1
#
_entry.id   AF-A0A261RFD7-F1
#
_cell.length_a   1.000
_cell.length_b   1.000
_cell.length_c   1.000
_cell.angle_alpha   90.00
_cell.angle_beta   90.00
_cell.angle_gamma   90.00
#
_symmetry.space_group_name_H-M   'P 1'
#
loop_
_entity.id
_entity.type
_entity.pdbx_description
1 polymer ?
#
loop_
_entity_poly.entity_id
_entity_poly.type
_entity_poly.pdbx_seq_one_letter_code
_entity_poly.pdbx_strand_id
1 'polypeptide(L)' 'MTQRIVGVDERGLRVGEDHQRATLTDAEVELMRQLREVDGWTYDQLAEKFEVSRRHARDIVNYRKRVTTPVAYRAIG' A
#
# COMPACT_ATOMS: atom_id res chain seq x y z
N MET A 1 -6.36 1.56 27.04
CA MET A 1 -6.58 2.00 25.65
C MET A 1 -5.20 2.20 25.03
N THR A 2 -4.79 1.35 24.09
CA THR A 2 -3.49 1.48 23.42
C THR A 2 -3.66 2.47 22.27
N GLN A 3 -3.04 3.65 22.38
CA GLN A 3 -3.06 4.62 21.29
C GLN A 3 -2.19 4.10 20.14
N ARG A 4 -2.73 4.06 18.92
CA ARG A 4 -1.99 3.74 17.68
C ARG A 4 -1.64 5.04 16.97
N ILE A 5 -0.38 5.21 16.59
CA ILE A 5 0.05 6.37 15.79
C ILE A 5 -0.16 6.03 14.31
N VAL A 6 -0.82 6.93 13.57
CA VAL A 6 -1.08 6.77 12.13
C VAL A 6 -0.59 7.97 11.34
N GLY A 7 -0.07 7.72 10.15
CA GLY A 7 0.32 8.76 9.21
C GLY A 7 -0.89 9.36 8.47
N VAL A 8 -0.87 10.66 8.21
CA VAL A 8 -1.94 11.36 7.46
C VAL A 8 -1.40 12.25 6.34
N ASP A 9 -2.22 12.46 5.31
CA ASP A 9 -1.96 13.39 4.21
C ASP A 9 -2.33 14.85 4.58
N GLU A 10 -2.15 15.78 3.64
CA GLU A 10 -2.45 17.22 3.80
C GLU A 10 -3.93 17.49 4.15
N ARG A 11 -4.82 16.54 3.87
CA ARG A 11 -6.26 16.62 4.16
C ARG A 11 -6.61 15.93 5.48
N GLY A 12 -5.62 15.39 6.20
CA GLY A 12 -5.80 14.65 7.45
C GLY A 12 -6.32 13.22 7.25
N LEU A 13 -6.30 12.69 6.03
CA LEU A 13 -6.72 11.31 5.73
C LEU A 13 -5.57 10.35 5.99
N ARG A 14 -5.89 9.17 6.56
CA ARG A 14 -4.90 8.11 6.82
C ARG A 14 -4.26 7.63 5.52
N VAL A 15 -2.95 7.41 5.52
CA VAL A 15 -2.18 6.95 4.34
C VAL A 15 -1.56 5.57 4.58
N GLY A 16 -0.92 5.01 3.56
CA GLY A 16 -0.26 3.69 3.66
C GLY A 16 -1.23 2.57 4.03
N GLU A 17 -0.76 1.67 4.88
CA GLU A 17 -1.58 0.56 5.41
C GLU A 17 -2.68 1.00 6.38
N ASP A 18 -2.57 2.21 6.96
CA ASP A 18 -3.59 2.76 7.85
C ASP A 18 -4.80 3.34 7.09
N HIS A 19 -4.71 3.48 5.76
CA HIS A 19 -5.81 3.97 4.94
C HIS A 19 -7.02 3.02 5.08
N GLN A 20 -8.21 3.58 5.30
CA GLN A 20 -9.48 2.85 5.53
C GLN A 20 -9.90 1.83 4.45
N ARG A 21 -9.22 1.82 3.29
CA ARG A 21 -9.46 0.91 2.16
C ARG A 21 -8.22 0.10 1.80
N ALA A 22 -7.17 0.14 2.62
CA ALA A 22 -5.97 -0.64 2.41
C ALA A 22 -6.30 -2.12 2.64
N THR A 23 -6.09 -2.92 1.60
CA THR A 23 -6.18 -4.38 1.66
C THR A 23 -4.80 -5.04 1.69
N LEU A 24 -3.74 -4.21 1.65
CA LEU A 24 -2.35 -4.62 1.64
C LEU A 24 -1.59 -3.77 2.65
N THR A 25 -0.70 -4.40 3.40
CA THR A 25 0.31 -3.76 4.25
C THR A 25 1.34 -3.01 3.41
N ASP A 26 2.09 -2.11 4.04
CA ASP A 26 3.17 -1.40 3.33
C ASP A 26 4.30 -2.37 2.91
N ALA A 27 4.55 -3.42 3.70
CA ALA A 27 5.50 -4.47 3.38
C ALA A 27 5.09 -5.30 2.15
N GLU A 28 3.80 -5.63 2.00
CA GLU A 28 3.30 -6.34 0.82
C GLU A 28 3.38 -5.51 -0.46
N VAL A 29 3.13 -4.19 -0.35
CA VAL A 29 3.29 -3.27 -1.47
C VAL A 29 4.75 -3.23 -1.94
N GLU A 30 5.69 -3.17 -1.00
CA GLU A 30 7.11 -3.19 -1.31
C GLU A 30 7.54 -4.50 -1.94
N LEU A 31 7.12 -5.64 -1.38
CA LEU A 31 7.40 -6.95 -1.96
C LEU A 31 6.82 -7.08 -3.37
N MET A 32 5.59 -6.58 -3.61
CA MET A 32 4.98 -6.61 -4.93
C MET A 32 5.81 -5.84 -5.98
N ARG A 33 6.39 -4.70 -5.59
CA ARG A 33 7.28 -3.92 -6.46
C ARG A 33 8.59 -4.65 -6.69
N GLN A 34 9.21 -5.19 -5.65
CA GLN A 34 10.44 -5.95 -5.76
C GLN A 34 10.30 -7.17 -6.70
N LEU A 35 9.23 -7.97 -6.54
CA LEU A 35 8.97 -9.13 -7.40
C LEU A 35 8.79 -8.72 -8.87
N ARG A 36 8.22 -7.53 -9.12
CA ARG A 36 8.09 -7.01 -10.48
C ARG A 36 9.44 -6.55 -11.05
N GLU A 37 10.18 -5.75 -10.29
CA GLU A 37 11.36 -5.05 -10.78
C GLU A 37 12.60 -5.95 -10.85
N VAL A 38 12.75 -6.85 -9.86
CA VAL A 38 13.90 -7.74 -9.73
C VAL A 38 13.63 -9.09 -10.39
N ASP A 39 12.51 -9.72 -10.05
CA ASP A 39 12.21 -11.09 -10.49
C ASP A 39 11.37 -11.14 -11.78
N GLY A 40 10.93 -9.98 -12.29
CA GLY A 40 10.20 -9.88 -13.55
C GLY A 40 8.77 -10.44 -13.52
N TRP A 41 8.13 -10.52 -12.34
CA TRP A 41 6.80 -11.11 -12.20
C TRP A 41 5.74 -10.39 -13.05
N THR A 42 4.85 -11.18 -13.64
CA THR A 42 3.69 -10.67 -14.40
C THR A 42 2.60 -10.15 -13.48
N TYR A 43 1.68 -9.34 -14.02
CA TYR A 43 0.55 -8.84 -13.23
C TYR A 43 -0.37 -9.94 -12.71
N ASP A 44 -0.48 -11.06 -13.45
CA ASP A 44 -1.36 -12.17 -13.09
C ASP A 44 -0.77 -12.99 -11.93
N GLN A 45 0.55 -13.25 -11.95
CA GLN A 45 1.25 -13.90 -10.83
C GLN A 45 1.19 -13.06 -9.55
N LEU A 46 1.32 -11.73 -9.66
CA LEU A 46 1.19 -10.82 -8.51
C LEU A 46 -0.26 -10.77 -8.00
N ALA A 47 -1.24 -10.75 -8.90
CA ALA A 47 -2.65 -10.76 -8.54
C ALA A 47 -3.01 -12.01 -7.73
N GLU A 48 -2.56 -13.17 -8.18
CA GLU A 48 -2.76 -14.44 -7.49
C GLU A 48 -2.04 -14.46 -6.12
N LYS A 49 -0.76 -14.08 -6.08
CA LYS A 49 0.05 -14.10 -4.85
C LYS A 49 -0.51 -13.22 -3.73
N PHE A 50 -1.02 -12.04 -4.08
CA PHE A 50 -1.51 -11.06 -3.12
C PHE A 50 -3.05 -11.03 -3.03
N GLU A 51 -3.74 -11.97 -3.68
CA GLU A 51 -5.21 -12.08 -3.69
C GLU A 51 -5.91 -10.77 -4.09
N VAL A 52 -5.31 -10.01 -5.01
CA VAL A 52 -5.85 -8.74 -5.51
C VAL A 52 -6.21 -8.82 -6.98
N SER A 53 -7.09 -7.95 -7.46
CA SER A 53 -7.35 -7.87 -8.90
C SER A 53 -6.07 -7.54 -9.67
N ARG A 54 -5.92 -8.11 -10.87
CA ARG A 54 -4.84 -7.78 -11.83
C ARG A 54 -4.66 -6.26 -12.03
N ARG A 55 -5.77 -5.52 -12.12
CA ARG A 55 -5.74 -4.06 -12.25
C ARG A 55 -5.13 -3.39 -11.02
N HIS A 56 -5.44 -3.88 -9.82
CA HIS A 56 -4.88 -3.36 -8.58
C HIS A 56 -3.39 -3.61 -8.50
N ALA A 57 -2.92 -4.83 -8.78
CA ALA A 57 -1.50 -5.15 -8.86
C ALA A 57 -0.77 -4.24 -9.85
N ARG A 58 -1.32 -4.09 -11.08
CA ARG A 58 -0.79 -3.15 -12.08
C ARG A 58 -0.68 -1.72 -11.55
N ASP A 59 -1.71 -1.22 -10.89
CA ASP A 59 -1.71 0.18 -10.39
C ASP A 59 -0.68 0.38 -9.26
N ILE A 60 -0.41 -0.65 -8.44
CA ILE A 60 0.63 -0.60 -7.39
C ILE A 60 2.03 -0.59 -8.00
N VAL A 61 2.35 -1.53 -8.90
CA VAL A 61 3.70 -1.65 -9.48
C VAL A 61 4.03 -0.55 -10.48
N ASN A 62 3.03 0.14 -11.02
CA ASN A 62 3.24 1.35 -11.83
C ASN A 62 3.14 2.64 -11.00
N TYR A 63 3.20 2.56 -9.66
CA TYR A 63 3.20 3.72 -8.76
C TYR A 63 2.00 4.67 -8.99
N ARG A 64 0.85 4.15 -9.42
CA ARG A 64 -0.40 4.93 -9.56
C ARG A 64 -1.17 5.01 -8.26
N LYS A 65 -0.91 4.07 -7.35
CA LYS A 65 -1.47 3.99 -6.00
C LYS A 65 -0.35 3.72 -5.00
N ARG A 66 -0.62 3.98 -3.72
CA ARG A 66 0.34 3.77 -2.61
C ARG A 66 1.65 4.54 -2.83
N VAL A 67 1.51 5.82 -3.20
CA VAL A 67 2.60 6.77 -3.41
C VAL A 67 2.54 7.99 -2.48
N THR A 68 1.46 8.10 -1.70
CA THR A 68 1.29 9.20 -0.75
C THR A 68 2.14 8.93 0.50
N THR A 69 3.07 9.84 0.78
CA THR A 69 3.86 9.84 2.01
C THR A 69 3.13 10.64 3.10
N PRO A 70 3.14 10.21 4.37
CA PRO A 70 2.55 10.99 5.45
C PRO A 70 3.26 12.34 5.61
N VAL A 71 2.47 13.40 5.74
CA VAL A 71 2.98 14.77 6.05
C VAL A 71 2.89 15.09 7.54
N ALA A 72 2.08 14.34 8.28
CA ALA A 72 1.95 14.42 9.73
C ALA A 72 1.57 13.05 10.32
N TYR A 73 1.66 12.93 11.65
CA TYR A 73 1.26 11.75 12.41
C TYR A 73 0.30 12.14 13.53
N ARG A 74 -0.70 11.31 13.80
CA ARG A 74 -1.62 11.51 14.94
C ARG A 74 -1.92 10.21 15.68
N ALA A 75 -2.19 10.33 16.97
CA ALA A 75 -2.70 9.22 17.78
C ALA A 75 -4.20 9.01 17.51
N ILE A 76 -4.59 7.76 17.32
CA ILE A 76 -5.98 7.31 17.37
C ILE A 76 -6.16 6.41 18.60
N GLY A 77 -7.27 6.61 19.32
CA GLY A 77 -7.61 5.93 20.57
C GLY A 77 -8.97 5.27 20.52
#